data_AF-W9Y9T1-F1
#
_entry.id   AF-W9Y9T1-F1
#
_cell.length_a   1.000
_cell.length_b   1.000
_cell.length_c   1.000
_cell.angle_alpha   90.00
_cell.angle_beta   90.00
_cell.angle_gamma   90.00
#
_symmetry.space_group_name_H-M   'P 1'
#
loop_
_entity.id
_entity.type
_entity.pdbx_description
1 polymer ?
#
loop_
_entity_poly.entity_id
_entity_poly.type
_entity_poly.pdbx_seq_one_letter_code
_entity_poly.pdbx_strand_id
1 'polypeptide(L)'
;MSTTTEQPRRPLQYSGSLDGYQSFDLTPVIGREFPTLQLSSLLGDDRKIRDLAILVSQRGVLFFRNQDLQLNDQKVLGQKLGELTGKPKTSKLHRHALVDKKSQSPIDGEKKADEEVMVISSASAKNSHEAHKSSLKPLASTLWHADITFEHVPSDYAILKMVVLPESGGDTIWASGYEAYDRLSPAWKRFAESLTATHRNVRLMERKAMCID
;
A
#
# COMPACT_ATOMS: atom_id res chain seq x y z
N MET A 1 8.11 -37.87 2.76
CA MET A 1 7.93 -36.42 2.79
C MET A 1 7.26 -36.02 1.48
N SER A 2 5.97 -35.69 1.50
CA SER A 2 5.22 -35.36 0.29
C SER A 2 5.57 -33.92 -0.11
N THR A 3 6.42 -33.77 -1.11
CA THR A 3 6.65 -32.48 -1.77
C THR A 3 5.44 -32.19 -2.65
N THR A 4 4.43 -31.53 -2.10
CA THR A 4 3.34 -30.96 -2.89
C THR A 4 3.97 -29.88 -3.78
N THR A 5 4.23 -30.20 -5.03
CA THR A 5 4.53 -29.22 -6.07
C THR A 5 3.28 -28.36 -6.26
N GLU A 6 3.20 -27.23 -5.55
CA GLU A 6 2.19 -26.21 -5.80
C GLU A 6 2.31 -25.82 -7.28
N GLN A 7 1.25 -26.07 -8.05
CA GLN A 7 1.16 -25.65 -9.44
C GLN A 7 1.43 -24.13 -9.54
N PRO A 8 2.21 -23.65 -10.52
CA PRO A 8 2.48 -22.23 -10.65
C PRO A 8 1.16 -21.47 -10.77
N ARG A 9 0.90 -20.54 -9.83
CA ARG A 9 -0.31 -19.73 -9.82
C ARG A 9 -0.39 -18.94 -11.13
N ARG A 10 -1.41 -19.19 -11.93
CA ARG A 10 -1.69 -18.38 -13.13
C ARG A 10 -2.14 -16.98 -12.69
N PRO A 11 -1.84 -15.93 -13.50
CA PRO A 11 -2.37 -14.59 -13.24
C PRO A 11 -3.88 -14.62 -13.11
N LEU A 12 -4.39 -13.91 -12.11
CA LEU A 12 -5.81 -13.76 -11.86
C LEU A 12 -6.45 -13.02 -13.04
N GLN A 13 -7.61 -13.50 -13.49
CA GLN A 13 -8.31 -12.94 -14.65
C GLN A 13 -9.34 -11.91 -14.19
N TYR A 14 -9.27 -10.73 -14.79
CA TYR A 14 -10.24 -9.65 -14.60
C TYR A 14 -11.57 -10.01 -15.27
N SER A 15 -12.68 -9.86 -14.57
CA SER A 15 -14.00 -10.31 -15.05
C SER A 15 -14.85 -9.22 -15.72
N GLY A 16 -14.37 -7.97 -15.76
CA GLY A 16 -15.11 -6.83 -16.31
C GLY A 16 -16.18 -6.26 -15.38
N SER A 17 -16.25 -6.66 -14.10
CA SER A 17 -17.33 -6.24 -13.20
C SER A 17 -17.28 -4.76 -12.82
N LEU A 18 -16.18 -4.06 -13.13
CA LEU A 18 -16.03 -2.63 -12.91
C LEU A 18 -16.11 -1.79 -14.20
N ASP A 19 -16.29 -2.40 -15.37
CA ASP A 19 -16.26 -1.70 -16.67
C ASP A 19 -17.46 -0.75 -16.85
N GLY A 20 -18.55 -0.98 -16.11
CA GLY A 20 -19.72 -0.11 -16.11
C GLY A 20 -19.54 1.20 -15.34
N TYR A 21 -18.46 1.36 -14.57
CA TYR A 21 -18.19 2.58 -13.83
C TYR A 21 -17.35 3.55 -14.66
N GLN A 22 -17.69 4.83 -14.58
CA GLN A 22 -16.90 5.88 -15.21
C GLN A 22 -15.46 5.82 -14.68
N SER A 23 -14.50 5.74 -15.60
CA SER A 23 -13.08 5.78 -15.28
C SER A 23 -12.25 6.29 -16.45
N PHE A 24 -11.02 6.71 -16.15
CA PHE A 24 -10.03 7.08 -17.16
C PHE A 24 -8.62 6.78 -16.66
N ASP A 25 -7.71 6.49 -17.59
CA ASP A 25 -6.31 6.26 -17.29
C ASP A 25 -5.56 7.59 -17.19
N LEU A 26 -4.85 7.80 -16.07
CA LEU A 26 -4.11 9.04 -15.81
C LEU A 26 -2.83 9.14 -16.64
N THR A 27 -2.20 7.99 -16.87
CA THR A 27 -1.05 7.85 -17.76
C THR A 27 -1.22 6.58 -18.59
N PRO A 28 -0.45 6.41 -19.69
CA PRO A 28 -0.56 5.21 -20.52
C PRO A 28 -0.32 3.91 -19.74
N VAL A 29 0.60 3.91 -18.77
CA VAL A 29 1.10 2.68 -18.14
C VAL A 29 0.63 2.50 -16.69
N ILE A 30 0.48 3.58 -15.92
CA ILE A 30 0.15 3.53 -14.49
C ILE A 30 -0.97 4.53 -14.16
N GLY A 31 -1.78 4.19 -13.18
CA GLY A 31 -2.83 5.07 -12.68
C GLY A 31 -4.12 4.92 -13.48
N ARG A 32 -5.22 4.77 -12.75
CA ARG A 32 -6.58 4.95 -13.24
C ARG A 32 -7.42 5.62 -12.17
N GLU A 33 -8.27 6.54 -12.59
CA GLU A 33 -9.17 7.26 -11.69
C GLU A 33 -10.61 6.86 -11.93
N PHE A 34 -11.35 6.69 -10.83
CA PHE A 34 -12.80 6.54 -10.80
C PHE A 34 -13.40 7.79 -10.12
N PRO A 35 -13.93 8.76 -10.89
CA PRO A 35 -14.41 10.03 -10.31
C PRO A 35 -15.71 9.89 -9.51
N THR A 36 -16.53 8.86 -9.78
CA THR A 36 -17.89 8.74 -9.23
C THR A 36 -18.15 7.45 -8.45
N LEU A 37 -17.28 6.44 -8.55
CA LEU A 37 -17.45 5.17 -7.86
C LEU A 37 -17.16 5.30 -6.36
N GLN A 38 -18.14 4.95 -5.52
CA GLN A 38 -17.96 4.81 -4.07
C GLN A 38 -17.52 3.39 -3.72
N LEU A 39 -16.39 3.25 -3.03
CA LEU A 39 -15.85 1.95 -2.61
C LEU A 39 -16.75 1.22 -1.60
N SER A 40 -17.52 1.96 -0.80
CA SER A 40 -18.52 1.40 0.12
C SER A 40 -19.54 0.52 -0.61
N SER A 41 -19.95 0.92 -1.81
CA SER A 41 -20.90 0.18 -2.65
C SER A 41 -20.38 -1.18 -3.14
N LEU A 42 -19.07 -1.41 -3.05
CA LEU A 42 -18.43 -2.66 -3.48
C LEU A 42 -18.36 -3.70 -2.36
N LEU A 43 -18.49 -3.32 -1.09
CA LEU A 43 -18.17 -4.18 0.06
C LEU A 43 -18.99 -5.48 0.14
N GLY A 44 -20.20 -5.45 -0.40
CA GLY A 44 -21.11 -6.59 -0.49
C GLY A 44 -20.87 -7.53 -1.68
N ASP A 45 -19.96 -7.20 -2.60
CA ASP A 45 -19.74 -7.95 -3.83
C ASP A 45 -18.26 -8.35 -3.99
N ASP A 46 -17.95 -9.58 -3.57
CA ASP A 46 -16.58 -10.12 -3.62
C ASP A 46 -16.05 -10.21 -5.05
N ARG A 47 -16.90 -10.35 -6.07
CA ARG A 47 -16.45 -10.34 -7.47
C ARG A 47 -15.90 -8.95 -7.83
N LYS A 48 -16.61 -7.89 -7.45
CA LYS A 48 -16.14 -6.50 -7.68
C LYS A 48 -14.88 -6.16 -6.89
N ILE A 49 -14.77 -6.61 -5.65
CA ILE A 49 -13.56 -6.39 -4.83
C ILE A 49 -12.37 -7.16 -5.40
N ARG A 50 -12.60 -8.39 -5.87
CA ARG A 50 -11.56 -9.17 -6.54
C ARG A 50 -11.09 -8.50 -7.82
N ASP A 51 -12.01 -8.02 -8.65
CA ASP A 51 -11.69 -7.27 -9.87
C ASP A 51 -10.98 -5.95 -9.56
N LEU A 52 -11.34 -5.28 -8.46
CA LEU A 52 -10.64 -4.10 -7.95
C LEU A 52 -9.19 -4.43 -7.60
N ALA A 53 -8.94 -5.52 -6.87
CA ALA A 53 -7.60 -5.97 -6.52
C ALA A 53 -6.74 -6.25 -7.76
N ILE A 54 -7.30 -6.99 -8.73
CA ILE A 54 -6.64 -7.27 -10.02
C ILE A 54 -6.33 -5.97 -10.77
N LEU A 55 -7.28 -5.05 -10.82
CA LEU A 55 -7.12 -3.79 -11.53
C LEU A 55 -6.05 -2.90 -10.89
N VAL A 56 -5.96 -2.85 -9.55
CA VAL A 56 -4.85 -2.18 -8.86
C VAL A 56 -3.52 -2.83 -9.25
N SER A 57 -3.42 -4.16 -9.27
CA SER A 57 -2.17 -4.84 -9.67
C SER A 57 -1.77 -4.57 -11.12
N GLN A 58 -2.75 -4.42 -12.02
CA GLN A 58 -2.50 -4.13 -13.44
C GLN A 58 -2.16 -2.66 -13.69
N ARG A 59 -2.81 -1.73 -12.98
CA ARG A 59 -2.65 -0.28 -13.17
C ARG A 59 -1.67 0.35 -12.17
N GLY A 60 -1.11 -0.41 -11.24
CA GLY A 60 -0.19 0.03 -10.19
C GLY A 60 -0.85 0.83 -9.05
N VAL A 61 -1.73 1.78 -9.38
CA VAL A 61 -2.47 2.60 -8.42
C VAL A 61 -3.83 3.00 -8.98
N LEU A 62 -4.85 3.04 -8.13
CA LEU A 62 -6.19 3.54 -8.46
C LEU A 62 -6.56 4.73 -7.56
N PHE A 63 -7.22 5.72 -8.14
CA PHE A 63 -7.72 6.90 -7.43
C PHE A 63 -9.24 6.92 -7.42
N PHE A 64 -9.81 7.24 -6.25
CA PHE A 64 -11.24 7.36 -6.05
C PHE A 64 -11.55 8.72 -5.43
N ARG A 65 -12.50 9.46 -5.99
CA ARG A 65 -12.84 10.82 -5.53
C ARG A 65 -14.02 10.80 -4.57
N ASN A 66 -14.04 11.76 -3.65
CA ASN A 66 -15.17 12.05 -2.77
C ASN A 66 -15.75 10.79 -2.09
N GLN A 67 -14.90 10.01 -1.43
CA GLN A 67 -15.29 8.72 -0.84
C GLN A 67 -16.03 8.87 0.48
N ASP A 68 -17.13 8.14 0.64
CA ASP A 68 -17.91 7.98 1.88
C ASP A 68 -17.41 6.83 2.77
N LEU A 69 -16.32 6.16 2.37
CA LEU A 69 -15.76 4.98 3.01
C LEU A 69 -15.39 5.26 4.47
N GLN A 70 -16.03 4.57 5.40
CA GLN A 70 -15.74 4.68 6.83
C GLN A 70 -14.47 3.90 7.20
N LEU A 71 -13.93 4.13 8.40
CA LEU A 71 -12.69 3.49 8.85
C LEU A 71 -12.80 1.96 8.83
N ASN A 72 -13.89 1.43 9.39
CA ASN A 72 -14.11 -0.01 9.46
C ASN A 72 -14.31 -0.63 8.07
N ASP A 73 -14.98 0.10 7.19
CA ASP A 73 -15.17 -0.29 5.78
C ASP A 73 -13.84 -0.37 5.03
N GLN A 74 -12.93 0.58 5.26
CA GLN A 74 -11.57 0.56 4.71
C GLN A 74 -10.79 -0.67 5.17
N LYS A 75 -10.93 -1.06 6.45
CA LYS A 75 -10.31 -2.28 6.99
C LYS A 75 -10.88 -3.55 6.34
N VAL A 76 -12.20 -3.63 6.21
CA VAL A 76 -12.87 -4.75 5.52
C VAL A 76 -12.38 -4.84 4.07
N LEU A 77 -12.35 -3.72 3.35
CA LEU A 77 -11.85 -3.66 1.98
C LEU A 77 -10.40 -4.16 1.90
N GLY A 78 -9.50 -3.59 2.70
CA GLY A 78 -8.08 -3.97 2.72
C GLY A 78 -7.86 -5.45 3.04
N GLN A 79 -8.65 -6.02 3.96
CA GLN A 79 -8.57 -7.44 4.27
C GLN A 79 -9.05 -8.29 3.08
N LYS A 80 -10.20 -7.95 2.49
CA LYS A 80 -10.79 -8.66 1.36
C LYS A 80 -9.93 -8.61 0.10
N LEU A 81 -9.29 -7.48 -0.23
CA LEU A 81 -8.40 -7.36 -1.38
C LEU A 81 -7.36 -8.49 -1.39
N GLY A 82 -6.67 -8.69 -0.27
CA GLY A 82 -5.66 -9.74 -0.16
C GLY A 82 -6.24 -11.16 -0.06
N GLU A 83 -7.35 -11.36 0.67
CA GLU A 83 -7.97 -12.69 0.79
C GLU A 83 -8.47 -13.20 -0.56
N LEU A 84 -9.11 -12.33 -1.33
CA LEU A 84 -9.66 -12.64 -2.65
C LEU A 84 -8.57 -12.81 -3.71
N THR A 85 -7.33 -12.37 -3.46
CA THR A 85 -6.16 -12.62 -4.33
C THR A 85 -5.20 -13.68 -3.80
N GLY A 86 -5.55 -14.36 -2.70
CA GLY A 86 -4.83 -15.54 -2.22
C GLY A 86 -3.64 -15.25 -1.31
N LYS A 87 -3.68 -14.16 -0.54
CA LYS A 87 -2.71 -13.91 0.53
C LYS A 87 -2.69 -15.08 1.54
N PRO A 88 -1.57 -15.37 2.21
CA PRO A 88 -1.52 -16.38 3.26
C PRO A 88 -2.55 -16.13 4.36
N LYS A 89 -3.19 -17.17 4.90
CA LYS A 89 -4.20 -17.04 5.97
C LYS A 89 -3.66 -16.37 7.24
N THR A 90 -2.36 -16.49 7.47
CA THR A 90 -1.61 -15.87 8.57
C THR A 90 -1.35 -14.37 8.34
N SER A 91 -1.45 -13.89 7.09
CA SER A 91 -1.30 -12.48 6.75
C SER A 91 -2.62 -11.73 6.96
N LYS A 92 -2.61 -10.80 7.90
CA LYS A 92 -3.75 -9.94 8.28
C LYS A 92 -3.41 -8.48 7.97
N LEU A 93 -4.28 -7.55 8.35
CA LEU A 93 -3.98 -6.12 8.24
C LEU A 93 -2.68 -5.81 9.01
N HIS A 94 -1.84 -4.98 8.40
CA HIS A 94 -0.55 -4.63 8.97
C HIS A 94 -0.76 -3.86 10.27
N ARG A 95 -0.12 -4.32 11.35
CA ARG A 95 -0.04 -3.56 12.61
C ARG A 95 1.30 -2.87 12.69
N HIS A 96 1.30 -1.55 12.56
CA HIS A 96 2.54 -0.80 12.43
C HIS A 96 3.26 -0.68 13.78
N ALA A 97 4.53 -1.08 13.83
CA ALA A 97 5.30 -1.21 15.08
C ALA A 97 5.52 0.11 15.84
N LEU A 98 5.35 1.27 15.18
CA LEU A 98 5.44 2.60 15.79
C LEU A 98 4.08 3.17 16.23
N VAL A 99 2.99 2.39 16.15
CA VAL A 99 1.70 2.81 16.70
C VAL A 99 1.77 2.70 18.22
N ASP A 100 2.27 3.77 18.83
CA ASP A 100 2.19 3.95 20.27
C ASP A 100 0.76 4.41 20.60
N LYS A 101 0.06 3.66 21.45
CA LYS A 101 -1.36 3.90 21.82
C LYS A 101 -1.60 5.29 22.40
N LYS A 102 -0.53 6.00 22.79
CA LYS A 102 -0.54 7.33 23.39
C LYS A 102 -0.29 8.47 22.40
N SER A 103 0.21 8.20 21.19
CA SER A 103 0.70 9.24 20.26
C SER A 103 -0.13 9.42 18.99
N GLN A 104 -1.11 8.55 18.73
CA GLN A 104 -2.04 8.77 17.63
C GLN A 104 -2.99 9.92 17.96
N SER A 105 -3.03 10.92 17.07
CA SER A 105 -4.12 11.88 17.04
C SER A 105 -5.44 11.14 16.81
N PRO A 106 -6.55 11.52 17.47
CA PRO A 106 -7.86 10.92 17.24
C PRO A 106 -8.18 10.87 15.74
N ILE A 107 -8.60 9.71 15.26
CA ILE A 107 -9.08 9.51 13.89
C ILE A 107 -10.56 9.87 13.90
N ASP A 108 -11.01 10.86 13.13
CA ASP A 108 -12.44 11.15 12.91
C ASP A 108 -13.33 11.10 14.18
N GLY A 109 -12.91 11.78 15.26
CA GLY A 109 -13.70 11.83 16.50
C GLY A 109 -13.74 10.53 17.31
N GLU A 110 -13.10 9.45 16.86
CA GLU A 110 -12.94 8.22 17.61
C GLU A 110 -11.88 8.37 18.72
N LYS A 111 -12.27 7.98 19.94
CA LYS A 111 -11.46 8.18 21.17
C LYS A 111 -10.35 7.14 21.35
N LYS A 112 -10.14 6.21 20.41
CA LYS A 112 -9.21 5.08 20.59
C LYS A 112 -8.35 4.86 19.35
N ALA A 113 -7.05 4.69 19.57
CA ALA A 113 -6.10 4.29 18.54
C ALA A 113 -6.47 2.90 17.97
N ASP A 114 -6.42 2.75 16.64
CA ASP A 114 -6.57 1.48 15.94
C ASP A 114 -5.18 0.99 15.50
N GLU A 115 -4.79 -0.20 15.95
CA GLU A 115 -3.46 -0.76 15.68
C GLU A 115 -3.26 -1.12 14.20
N GLU A 116 -4.33 -1.30 13.44
CA GLU A 116 -4.33 -1.65 12.03
C GLU A 116 -4.40 -0.42 11.11
N VAL A 117 -4.40 0.78 11.70
CA VAL A 117 -4.52 2.05 10.98
C VAL A 117 -3.38 2.98 11.37
N MET A 118 -2.62 3.44 10.38
CA MET A 118 -1.57 4.44 10.57
C MET A 118 -2.08 5.83 10.15
N VAL A 119 -2.12 6.75 11.10
CA VAL A 119 -2.44 8.16 10.84
C VAL A 119 -1.17 8.89 10.40
N ILE A 120 -1.20 9.45 9.20
CA ILE A 120 -0.13 10.31 8.68
C ILE A 120 -0.57 11.76 8.84
N SER A 121 0.07 12.51 9.75
CA SER A 121 -0.27 13.89 10.07
C SER A 121 0.97 14.78 10.12
N SER A 122 0.95 15.84 9.31
CA SER A 122 2.00 16.87 9.33
C SER A 122 2.02 17.67 10.63
N ALA A 123 0.88 17.81 11.32
CA ALA A 123 0.82 18.47 12.63
C ALA A 123 1.59 17.67 13.69
N SER A 124 1.46 16.35 13.68
CA SER A 124 2.22 15.46 14.56
C SER A 124 3.70 15.39 14.20
N ALA A 125 4.04 15.56 12.91
CA ALA A 125 5.41 15.62 12.41
C ALA A 125 6.14 16.92 12.79
N LYS A 126 5.45 18.05 12.99
CA LYS A 126 6.08 19.33 13.41
C LYS A 126 6.80 19.22 14.75
N ASN A 127 6.26 18.45 15.70
CA ASN A 127 6.89 18.23 17.01
C ASN A 127 8.17 17.38 16.93
N SER A 128 8.35 16.61 15.85
CA SER A 128 9.57 15.81 15.59
C SER A 128 10.55 16.51 14.65
N HIS A 129 10.08 17.50 13.87
CA HIS A 129 10.90 18.26 12.93
C HIS A 129 11.90 19.22 13.61
N GLU A 130 11.61 19.69 14.83
CA GLU A 130 12.59 20.46 15.61
C GLU A 130 13.76 19.58 16.10
N ALA A 131 13.55 18.26 16.25
CA ALA A 131 14.55 17.32 16.74
C ALA A 131 15.46 16.72 15.65
N HIS A 132 15.24 17.03 14.37
CA HIS A 132 16.00 16.46 13.25
C HIS A 132 16.36 17.53 12.19
N LYS A 133 17.09 18.57 12.59
CA LYS A 133 17.96 19.31 11.65
C LYS A 133 19.15 18.41 11.26
N SER A 134 18.88 17.38 10.47
CA SER A 134 19.92 16.68 9.71
C SER A 134 20.32 17.59 8.54
N SER A 135 21.57 18.05 8.53
CA SER A 135 22.15 18.97 7.55
C SER A 135 22.31 18.39 6.14
N LEU A 136 21.84 17.17 5.88
CA LEU A 136 21.94 16.50 4.60
C LEU A 136 20.56 16.46 3.95
N LYS A 137 20.42 17.15 2.80
CA LYS A 137 19.26 16.95 1.91
C LYS A 137 19.32 15.49 1.46
N PRO A 138 18.32 14.66 1.78
CA PRO A 138 18.28 13.29 1.27
C PRO A 138 18.31 13.36 -0.25
N LEU A 139 19.09 12.50 -0.90
CA LEU A 139 19.05 12.38 -2.37
C LEU A 139 17.58 12.11 -2.77
N ALA A 140 17.11 12.66 -3.89
CA ALA A 140 15.74 12.40 -4.35
C ALA A 140 15.45 10.88 -4.49
N SER A 141 16.47 10.08 -4.79
CA SER A 141 16.40 8.61 -4.83
C SER A 141 16.15 7.94 -3.47
N THR A 142 16.48 8.60 -2.35
CA THR A 142 16.28 8.07 -1.00
C THR A 142 14.83 8.20 -0.50
N LEU A 143 13.96 8.86 -1.26
CA LEU A 143 12.55 9.04 -0.93
C LEU A 143 11.63 8.01 -1.61
N TRP A 144 12.04 7.46 -2.77
CA TRP A 144 11.28 6.43 -3.47
C TRP A 144 11.36 5.11 -2.74
N HIS A 145 10.23 4.48 -2.47
CA HIS A 145 10.16 3.22 -1.76
C HIS A 145 8.90 2.42 -2.14
N ALA A 146 8.91 1.14 -1.78
CA ALA A 146 7.72 0.33 -1.61
C ALA A 146 7.60 -0.04 -0.12
N ASP A 147 6.39 0.03 0.40
CA ASP A 147 6.14 -0.13 1.83
C ASP A 147 6.50 -1.53 2.33
N ILE A 148 7.11 -1.58 3.52
CA ILE A 148 7.33 -2.79 4.34
C ILE A 148 7.92 -4.02 3.62
N THR A 149 8.71 -3.80 2.57
CA THR A 149 9.41 -4.87 1.82
C THR A 149 10.38 -5.73 2.63
N PHE A 150 10.68 -5.33 3.88
CA PHE A 150 11.51 -6.08 4.82
C PHE A 150 10.73 -7.14 5.62
N GLU A 151 9.39 -7.15 5.57
CA GLU A 151 8.57 -8.16 6.22
C GLU A 151 8.66 -9.51 5.49
N HIS A 152 8.47 -10.61 6.22
CA HIS A 152 8.52 -11.95 5.62
C HIS A 152 7.40 -12.18 4.59
N VAL A 153 6.22 -11.61 4.87
CA VAL A 153 5.10 -11.50 3.93
C VAL A 153 4.84 -10.01 3.75
N PRO A 154 5.43 -9.38 2.71
CA PRO A 154 5.24 -7.95 2.43
C PRO A 154 3.78 -7.60 2.16
N SER A 155 3.47 -6.30 2.14
CA SER A 155 2.12 -5.84 1.79
C SER A 155 1.81 -6.10 0.32
N ASP A 156 0.63 -6.65 0.05
CA ASP A 156 0.09 -6.75 -1.31
C ASP A 156 -0.54 -5.43 -1.78
N TYR A 157 -1.22 -4.72 -0.86
CA TYR A 157 -1.98 -3.51 -1.16
C TYR A 157 -1.86 -2.50 0.00
N ALA A 158 -1.94 -1.21 -0.32
CA ALA A 158 -2.09 -0.13 0.64
C ALA A 158 -3.31 0.72 0.27
N ILE A 159 -4.05 1.19 1.27
CA ILE A 159 -5.18 2.11 1.08
C ILE A 159 -4.89 3.38 1.86
N LEU A 160 -4.74 4.50 1.15
CA LEU A 160 -4.57 5.83 1.71
C LEU A 160 -5.86 6.64 1.52
N LYS A 161 -6.48 7.05 2.61
CA LYS A 161 -7.65 7.95 2.62
C LYS A 161 -7.21 9.34 3.08
N MET A 162 -7.48 10.35 2.25
CA MET A 162 -7.23 11.75 2.61
C MET A 162 -8.36 12.26 3.50
N VAL A 163 -8.02 12.73 4.71
CA VAL A 163 -8.99 13.29 5.67
C VAL A 163 -8.89 14.82 5.72
N VAL A 164 -7.67 15.35 5.84
CA VAL A 164 -7.37 16.78 5.79
C VAL A 164 -6.35 17.01 4.68
N LEU A 165 -6.70 17.85 3.72
CA LEU A 165 -5.81 18.22 2.62
C LEU A 165 -5.25 19.63 2.83
N PRO A 166 -3.97 19.89 2.47
CA PRO A 166 -3.49 21.25 2.36
C PRO A 166 -4.13 21.96 1.15
N GLU A 167 -4.14 23.30 1.16
CA GLU A 167 -4.63 24.10 0.02
C GLU A 167 -3.78 23.87 -1.24
N SER A 168 -2.47 23.66 -1.07
CA SER A 168 -1.53 23.32 -2.14
C SER A 168 -0.36 22.47 -1.63
N GLY A 169 0.27 21.73 -2.56
CA GLY A 169 1.35 20.78 -2.25
C GLY A 169 0.85 19.52 -1.54
N GLY A 170 1.77 18.62 -1.19
CA GLY A 170 1.42 17.33 -0.57
C GLY A 170 1.09 16.22 -1.59
N ASP A 171 1.44 16.42 -2.86
CA ASP A 171 1.29 15.40 -3.88
C ASP A 171 2.12 14.15 -3.56
N THR A 172 1.50 13.00 -3.79
CA THR A 172 2.19 11.71 -3.80
C THR A 172 2.43 11.31 -5.25
N ILE A 173 3.62 10.81 -5.54
CA ILE A 173 4.02 10.35 -6.86
C ILE A 173 4.24 8.84 -6.84
N TRP A 174 3.83 8.17 -7.92
CA TRP A 174 3.99 6.73 -8.10
C TRP A 174 4.80 6.43 -9.36
N ALA A 175 5.49 5.30 -9.37
CA ALA A 175 6.22 4.77 -10.51
C ALA A 175 5.92 3.29 -10.71
N SER A 176 5.87 2.84 -11.97
CA SER A 176 5.62 1.43 -12.30
C SER A 176 6.92 0.64 -12.31
N GLY A 177 7.06 -0.31 -11.39
CA GLY A 177 8.16 -1.27 -11.40
C GLY A 177 8.13 -2.19 -12.62
N TYR A 178 6.93 -2.52 -13.13
CA TYR A 178 6.76 -3.32 -14.35
C TYR A 178 7.31 -2.60 -15.57
N GLU A 179 6.94 -1.32 -15.77
CA GLU A 179 7.43 -0.52 -16.90
C GLU A 179 8.94 -0.29 -16.81
N ALA A 180 9.45 -0.03 -15.60
CA ALA A 180 10.88 0.11 -15.37
C ALA A 180 11.64 -1.16 -15.74
N TYR A 181 11.11 -2.32 -15.36
CA TYR A 181 11.65 -3.62 -15.75
C TYR A 181 11.58 -3.82 -17.26
N ASP A 182 10.43 -3.55 -17.89
CA ASP A 182 10.20 -3.81 -19.30
C ASP A 182 11.11 -3.01 -20.23
N ARG A 183 11.51 -1.81 -19.81
CA ARG A 183 12.49 -0.95 -20.51
C ARG A 183 13.93 -1.39 -20.38
N LEU A 184 14.28 -2.31 -19.49
CA LEU A 184 15.63 -2.83 -19.40
C LEU A 184 16.01 -3.56 -20.69
N SER A 185 17.26 -3.39 -21.14
CA SER A 185 17.79 -4.20 -22.24
C SER A 185 17.75 -5.70 -21.88
N PRO A 186 17.68 -6.62 -22.86
CA PRO A 186 17.65 -8.06 -22.56
C PRO A 186 18.83 -8.55 -21.70
N ALA A 187 20.01 -7.94 -21.83
CA ALA A 187 21.17 -8.28 -21.01
C ALA A 187 20.97 -7.87 -19.53
N TRP A 188 20.45 -6.66 -19.31
CA TRP A 188 20.13 -6.17 -17.97
C TRP A 188 18.99 -6.93 -17.31
N LYS A 189 17.97 -7.35 -18.07
CA LYS A 189 16.90 -8.22 -17.55
C LYS A 189 17.46 -9.54 -17.02
N ARG A 190 18.25 -10.26 -17.84
CA ARG A 190 18.89 -11.53 -17.43
C ARG A 190 19.80 -11.35 -16.21
N PHE A 191 20.53 -10.24 -16.14
CA PHE A 191 21.36 -9.93 -14.99
C PHE A 191 20.50 -9.72 -13.73
N ALA A 192 19.46 -8.89 -13.79
CA ALA A 192 18.56 -8.65 -12.67
C ALA A 192 17.83 -9.92 -12.20
N GLU A 193 17.36 -10.76 -13.13
CA GLU A 193 16.71 -12.06 -12.84
C GLU A 193 17.65 -13.06 -12.12
N SER A 194 18.97 -12.88 -12.25
CA SER A 194 19.97 -13.71 -11.56
C SER A 194 20.27 -13.28 -10.12
N LEU A 195 19.78 -12.12 -9.71
CA LEU A 195 20.10 -11.51 -8.42
C LEU A 195 18.97 -11.66 -7.41
N THR A 196 19.35 -11.59 -6.14
CA THR A 196 18.41 -11.43 -5.02
C THR A 196 18.76 -10.17 -4.24
N ALA A 197 17.77 -9.58 -3.57
CA ALA A 197 17.94 -8.38 -2.75
C ALA A 197 17.53 -8.68 -1.30
N THR A 198 18.29 -8.17 -0.33
CA THR A 198 17.95 -8.25 1.10
C THR A 198 17.43 -6.91 1.57
N HIS A 199 16.19 -6.86 2.06
CA HIS A 199 15.53 -5.66 2.54
C HIS A 199 15.58 -5.64 4.08
N ARG A 200 16.03 -4.53 4.67
CA ARG A 200 16.15 -4.38 6.14
C ARG A 200 15.65 -3.02 6.58
N ASN A 201 14.93 -2.96 7.69
CA ASN A 201 14.61 -1.72 8.38
C ASN A 201 15.46 -1.59 9.64
N VAL A 202 16.63 -0.96 9.49
CA VAL A 202 17.64 -0.85 10.56
C VAL A 202 17.06 -0.18 11.81
N ARG A 203 16.28 0.89 11.64
CA ARG A 203 15.68 1.66 12.75
C ARG A 203 14.66 0.86 13.57
N LEU A 204 13.89 -0.03 12.94
CA LEU A 204 12.93 -0.89 13.64
C LEU A 204 13.59 -2.11 14.30
N MET A 205 14.63 -2.66 13.67
CA MET A 205 15.37 -3.81 14.20
C MET A 205 16.09 -3.46 15.51
N GLU A 206 16.71 -2.29 15.60
CA GLU A 206 17.40 -1.81 16.80
C GLU A 206 16.45 -1.62 18.00
N ARG A 207 15.21 -1.19 17.75
CA ARG A 207 14.20 -1.02 18.82
C ARG A 207 13.63 -2.34 19.33
N LYS A 208 13.48 -3.35 18.47
CA LYS A 208 13.06 -4.71 18.91
C LYS A 208 14.13 -5.38 19.79
N ALA A 209 15.41 -5.15 19.51
CA ALA A 209 16.50 -5.68 20.33
C ALA A 209 16.53 -5.04 21.74
N MET A 210 16.09 -3.79 21.88
CA MET A 210 16.06 -3.06 23.15
C MET A 210 14.85 -3.37 24.04
N CYS A 211 13.85 -4.12 23.54
CA CYS A 211 12.67 -4.54 24.32
C CYS A 211 12.74 -6.03 24.74
N ILE A 212 13.88 -6.68 24.51
CA ILE A 212 14.19 -8.02 25.02
C ILE A 212 15.33 -7.84 26.02
N ASP A 213 15.03 -7.25 27.16
CA ASP A 213 15.78 -7.33 28.43
C ASP A 213 14.78 -7.12 29.58
#